data_AF-A0AAN7P7M4-F1
#
_entry.id   AF-A0AAN7P7M4-F1
#
_cell.length_a   1.000
_cell.length_b   1.000
_cell.length_c   1.000
_cell.angle_alpha   90.00
_cell.angle_beta   90.00
_cell.angle_gamma   90.00
#
_symmetry.space_group_name_H-M   'P 1'
#
loop_
_entity.id
_entity.type
_entity.pdbx_description
1 polymer ?
#
loop_
_entity_poly.entity_id
_entity_poly.type
_entity_poly.pdbx_seq_one_letter_code
_entity_poly.pdbx_strand_id
1 'polypeptide(L)'
;MLQKTFGDNCLSRASIFDWCKLFKESRERVDDEPRPGRPATSTDDQYVNKMTELVLENRRLTVRDRTGTVGISEGAVKTILKDHL
;
A
#
# COMPACT_ATOMS: atom_id res chain seq x y z
N MET A 1 -10.30 -25.73 24.88
CA MET A 1 -10.68 -24.57 25.72
C MET A 1 -11.21 -23.43 24.86
N LEU A 2 -10.41 -22.90 23.92
CA LEU A 2 -10.84 -21.81 23.02
C LEU A 2 -12.04 -22.16 22.14
N GLN A 3 -12.09 -23.34 21.51
CA GLN A 3 -13.25 -23.76 20.73
C GLN A 3 -14.52 -23.95 21.60
N LYS A 4 -14.35 -24.31 22.87
CA LYS A 4 -15.47 -24.45 23.81
C LYS A 4 -16.06 -23.08 24.19
N THR A 5 -15.25 -22.02 24.18
CA THR A 5 -15.66 -20.66 24.54
C THR A 5 -16.08 -19.82 23.33
N PHE A 6 -15.43 -20.00 22.18
CA PHE A 6 -15.64 -19.19 20.97
C PHE A 6 -16.33 -19.93 19.82
N GLY A 7 -16.55 -21.24 19.95
CA GLY A 7 -17.24 -22.04 18.94
C GLY A 7 -16.59 -21.92 17.56
N ASP A 8 -17.42 -21.63 16.56
CA ASP A 8 -17.01 -21.49 15.16
C ASP A 8 -16.25 -20.19 14.86
N ASN A 9 -16.32 -19.20 15.77
CA ASN A 9 -15.54 -17.96 15.67
C ASN A 9 -14.13 -18.11 16.25
N CYS A 10 -13.74 -19.32 16.66
CA CYS A 10 -12.41 -19.58 17.17
C CYS A 10 -11.36 -19.46 16.05
N LEU A 11 -10.20 -18.88 16.38
CA LEU A 11 -9.04 -18.91 15.50
C LEU A 11 -8.63 -20.34 15.15
N SER A 12 -8.09 -20.50 13.94
CA SER A 12 -7.51 -21.78 13.53
C SER A 12 -6.36 -22.18 14.46
N ARG A 13 -6.12 -23.49 14.58
CA ARG A 13 -5.02 -24.01 15.39
C ARG A 13 -3.67 -23.43 14.95
N ALA A 14 -3.44 -23.27 13.64
CA ALA A 14 -2.22 -22.68 13.10
C ALA A 14 -2.04 -21.22 13.56
N SER A 15 -3.08 -20.39 13.43
CA SER A 15 -3.06 -18.99 13.87
C SER A 15 -2.76 -18.86 15.37
N ILE A 16 -3.29 -19.76 16.20
CA ILE A 16 -2.99 -19.78 17.65
C ILE A 16 -1.49 -20.05 17.89
N PHE A 17 -0.88 -20.99 17.17
CA PHE A 17 0.55 -21.26 17.29
C PHE A 17 1.41 -20.07 16.85
N ASP A 18 1.04 -19.40 15.75
CA ASP A 18 1.75 -18.20 15.27
C ASP A 18 1.72 -17.09 16.32
N TRP A 19 0.55 -16.80 16.90
CA TRP A 19 0.43 -15.83 18.01
C TRP A 19 1.23 -16.25 19.24
N CYS A 20 1.16 -17.51 19.66
CA CYS A 20 1.96 -18.00 20.78
C CYS A 20 3.47 -17.85 20.54
N LYS A 21 3.94 -18.02 19.30
CA LYS A 21 5.33 -17.79 18.93
C LYS A 21 5.68 -16.30 19.03
N LEU A 22 4.88 -15.42 18.44
CA LEU A 22 5.09 -13.97 18.49
C LEU A 22 5.15 -13.43 19.92
N PHE A 23 4.24 -13.88 20.80
CA PHE A 23 4.25 -13.49 22.22
C PHE A 23 5.50 -13.99 22.95
N LYS A 24 6.01 -15.18 22.62
CA LYS A 24 7.28 -15.69 23.17
C LYS A 24 8.49 -14.89 22.68
N GLU A 25 8.40 -14.33 21.48
CA GLU A 25 9.41 -13.44 20.88
C GLU A 25 9.26 -11.97 21.34
N SER A 26 8.56 -11.74 22.46
CA SER A 26 8.36 -10.43 23.09
C SER A 26 7.49 -9.44 22.30
N ARG A 27 6.68 -9.90 21.34
CA ARG A 27 5.63 -9.04 20.76
C ARG A 27 4.52 -8.84 21.79
N GLU A 28 4.29 -7.61 22.24
CA GLU A 28 3.22 -7.30 23.22
C GLU A 28 1.93 -6.78 22.57
N ARG A 29 2.02 -6.28 21.33
CA ARG A 29 0.93 -5.64 20.60
C ARG A 29 0.11 -6.66 19.80
N VAL A 30 -1.21 -6.52 19.91
CA VAL A 30 -2.22 -7.35 19.24
C VAL A 30 -2.68 -6.78 17.89
N ASP A 31 -2.32 -5.53 17.59
CA ASP A 31 -2.63 -4.91 16.30
C ASP A 31 -1.89 -5.60 15.16
N ASP A 32 -2.46 -5.52 13.96
CA ASP A 32 -1.81 -5.99 12.75
C ASP A 32 -0.50 -5.21 12.50
N GLU A 33 0.53 -5.90 12.02
CA GLU A 33 1.70 -5.21 11.46
C GLU A 33 1.28 -4.40 10.22
N PRO A 34 2.05 -3.35 9.85
CA PRO A 34 1.86 -2.66 8.59
C PRO A 34 1.78 -3.67 7.44
N ARG A 35 0.58 -3.85 6.91
CA ARG A 35 0.37 -4.74 5.79
C ARG A 35 0.75 -3.99 4.53
N PRO A 36 1.66 -4.52 3.69
CA PRO A 36 1.87 -3.93 2.38
C PRO A 36 0.53 -3.95 1.66
N GLY A 37 0.03 -2.75 1.34
CA GLY A 37 -1.16 -2.59 0.53
C GLY A 37 -0.92 -3.15 -0.87
N ARG A 38 -1.95 -3.11 -1.71
CA ARG A 38 -1.75 -3.37 -3.14
C ARG A 38 -0.70 -2.37 -3.65
N PRO A 39 0.42 -2.83 -4.24
CA PRO A 39 1.34 -1.93 -4.93
C PRO A 39 0.53 -1.18 -5.98
N ALA A 40 0.52 0.14 -5.91
CA ALA A 40 -0.07 0.94 -6.96
C ALA A 40 0.83 0.75 -8.19
N THR A 41 0.41 -0.10 -9.14
CA THR A 41 1.11 -0.29 -10.43
C THR A 41 1.27 1.02 -11.20
N SER A 42 0.51 2.04 -10.81
CA SER A 42 0.56 3.39 -11.35
C SER A 42 1.63 4.30 -10.74
N THR A 43 2.31 3.85 -9.69
CA THR A 43 3.33 4.61 -8.95
C THR A 43 4.68 3.93 -9.05
N ASP A 44 4.94 3.27 -10.17
CA ASP A 44 6.27 2.76 -10.47
C ASP A 44 7.27 3.93 -10.57
N ASP A 45 8.49 3.72 -10.12
CA ASP A 45 9.54 4.75 -10.08
C ASP A 45 9.79 5.33 -11.48
N GLN A 46 9.59 4.52 -12.52
CA GLN A 46 9.65 4.98 -13.91
C GLN A 46 8.65 6.10 -14.21
N TYR A 47 7.40 5.97 -13.75
CA TYR A 47 6.36 6.97 -14.00
C TYR A 47 6.52 8.20 -13.12
N VAL A 48 7.01 8.01 -11.89
CA VAL A 48 7.36 9.11 -10.99
C VAL A 48 8.46 9.97 -11.63
N ASN A 49 9.55 9.36 -12.09
CA ASN A 49 10.67 10.09 -12.72
C ASN A 49 10.24 10.87 -13.98
N LYS A 50 9.47 10.24 -14.87
CA LYS A 50 8.93 10.92 -16.06
C LYS A 50 8.03 12.10 -15.68
N MET A 51 7.22 11.97 -14.63
CA MET A 51 6.40 13.05 -14.12
C MET A 51 7.22 14.18 -13.52
N THR A 52 8.31 13.87 -12.80
CA THR A 52 9.27 14.84 -12.27
C THR A 52 9.86 15.67 -13.41
N GLU A 53 10.36 15.01 -14.47
CA GLU A 53 10.93 15.68 -15.64
C GLU A 53 9.91 16.61 -16.32
N LEU A 54 8.68 16.13 -16.56
CA LEU A 54 7.63 16.95 -17.16
C LEU A 54 7.24 18.17 -16.31
N VAL A 55 7.23 18.04 -14.99
CA VAL A 55 6.93 19.16 -14.08
C VAL A 55 8.06 20.19 -14.07
N LEU A 56 9.32 19.73 -14.13
CA LEU A 56 10.51 20.58 -14.21
C LEU A 56 10.57 21.34 -15.55
N GLU A 57 10.24 20.67 -16.65
CA GLU A 57 10.19 21.29 -17.97
C GLU A 57 9.04 22.31 -18.09
N ASN A 58 7.83 21.93 -17.67
CA ASN A 58 6.66 22.81 -17.77
C ASN A 58 5.60 22.55 -16.70
N ARG A 59 5.66 23.33 -15.63
CA ARG A 59 4.69 23.26 -14.53
C ARG A 59 3.24 23.62 -14.92
N ARG A 60 3.02 24.31 -16.05
CA ARG A 60 1.69 24.79 -16.49
C ARG A 60 0.85 23.74 -17.22
N LEU A 61 1.39 22.55 -17.46
CA LEU A 61 0.63 21.46 -18.08
C LEU A 61 -0.60 21.09 -17.24
N THR A 62 -1.69 20.69 -17.89
CA THR A 62 -2.87 20.18 -17.19
C THR A 62 -2.68 18.71 -16.82
N VAL A 63 -3.56 18.16 -15.96
CA VAL A 63 -3.56 16.70 -15.66
C VAL A 63 -3.77 15.90 -16.95
N ARG A 64 -4.64 16.38 -17.85
CA ARG A 64 -4.94 15.71 -19.12
C ARG A 64 -3.73 15.67 -20.06
N ASP A 65 -2.99 16.76 -20.16
CA ASP A 65 -1.76 16.80 -20.96
C ASP A 65 -0.73 15.78 -20.43
N ARG A 66 -0.54 15.75 -19.11
CA ARG A 66 0.36 14.79 -18.45
C ARG A 66 -0.08 13.34 -18.66
N THR A 67 -1.37 13.05 -18.59
CA THR A 67 -1.86 11.70 -18.91
C THR A 67 -1.59 11.29 -20.37
N GLY A 68 -1.75 12.23 -21.31
CA GLY A 68 -1.46 11.99 -22.72
C GLY A 68 0.01 11.71 -22.99
N THR A 69 0.91 12.40 -22.27
CA THR A 69 2.36 12.22 -22.43
C THR A 69 2.87 10.95 -21.75
N VAL A 70 2.44 10.67 -20.52
CA VAL A 70 2.98 9.57 -19.71
C VAL A 70 2.26 8.24 -19.98
N GLY A 71 1.02 8.29 -20.49
CA GLY A 71 0.23 7.10 -20.82
C GLY A 71 -0.35 6.39 -19.60
N ILE A 72 -0.54 7.09 -18.49
CA ILE A 72 -1.13 6.58 -17.25
C ILE A 72 -2.45 7.29 -16.95
N SER A 73 -3.29 6.67 -16.11
CA SER A 73 -4.60 7.22 -15.76
C SER A 73 -4.51 8.58 -15.05
N GLU A 74 -5.56 9.40 -15.14
CA GLU A 74 -5.60 10.67 -14.39
C GLU A 74 -5.47 10.47 -12.88
N GLY A 75 -6.02 9.36 -12.34
CA GLY A 75 -5.88 9.02 -10.94
C GLY A 75 -4.42 8.83 -10.54
N ALA A 76 -3.66 8.09 -11.37
CA ALA A 76 -2.23 7.91 -11.21
C ALA A 76 -1.46 9.23 -11.21
N VAL A 77 -1.72 10.08 -12.21
CA VAL A 77 -1.08 11.41 -12.32
C VAL A 77 -1.35 12.24 -11.07
N LYS A 78 -2.59 12.25 -10.56
CA LYS A 78 -2.97 12.98 -9.35
C LYS A 78 -2.27 12.42 -8.10
N THR A 79 -2.18 11.10 -7.96
CA THR A 79 -1.46 10.44 -6.86
C THR A 79 0.03 10.79 -6.90
N ILE A 80 0.69 10.68 -8.06
CA ILE A 80 2.11 11.04 -8.20
C ILE A 80 2.34 12.51 -7.83
N LEU A 81 1.53 13.43 -8.36
CA LEU A 81 1.66 14.87 -8.08
C LEU A 81 1.42 15.26 -6.61
N LYS A 82 0.70 14.42 -5.84
CA LYS A 82 0.33 14.73 -4.46
C LYS A 82 1.24 14.04 -3.44
N ASP A 83 1.56 12.78 -3.71
CA ASP A 83 2.17 11.88 -2.73
C ASP A 83 3.66 11.59 -3.05
N HIS A 84 4.15 11.94 -4.25
CA HIS A 84 5.50 11.60 -4.73
C HIS A 84 6.31 12.78 -5.31
N LEU A 85 5.70 13.97 -5.46
CA LEU A 85 6.33 15.21 -5.94
C LEU A 85 6.01 16.37 -4.98
#